data_AF-A0AAJ1IGE7-F1
#
_entry.id   AF-A0AAJ1IGE7-F1
#
_cell.length_a   1.000
_cell.length_b   1.000
_cell.length_c   1.000
_cell.angle_alpha   90.00
_cell.angle_beta   90.00
_cell.angle_gamma   90.00
#
_symmetry.space_group_name_H-M   'P 1'
#
loop_
_entity.id
_entity.type
_entity.pdbx_description
1 polymer ?
#
loop_
_entity_poly.entity_id
_entity_poly.type
_entity_poly.pdbx_seq_one_letter_code
_entity_poly.pdbx_strand_id
1 'polypeptide(L)'
;MSKHSLLSPSSSKRWLECPPSARLTEKIKDETSSYAREGTDAHTLCEYKVNKALGLNAENPIESLSFYDEEMEQSAEEYMLFVLEAYQAEKDNDPVIITEQRLDISNYVPDCSGTGDCLIIANKTLHIIDFKYGKGIEVSAENNTQMMLYALGALDMFESIYEIENINMTIFQPRLSNISNSSIPVCQIKQWASEYLKPRALLAFEGKGEMQAGLWCRFCKMKATCRKRAEKNMQLAAYDFKKPPLISNDEVIEILKQVDELTSWVSDIKGYAFSVLSRGLKLEGFKLVEGRSNRKYLDENAVVETVIKEGLDPYEHKVFGITAMTKLLGKKRFNELLKQHIYKPKGKPTLVLESDKRPAIEINDFKNDTEEK
;
A
#
# COMPACT_ATOMS: atom_id res chain seq x y z
N MET A 1 41.51 -2.14 2.57
CA MET A 1 40.05 -2.40 2.46
C MET A 1 39.47 -2.19 3.84
N SER A 2 38.70 -1.12 4.06
CA SER A 2 38.10 -0.90 5.38
C SER A 2 37.12 -2.04 5.64
N LYS A 3 37.25 -2.67 6.81
CA LYS A 3 36.37 -3.74 7.25
C LYS A 3 35.05 -3.07 7.64
N HIS A 4 34.12 -2.90 6.69
CA HIS A 4 32.83 -2.27 6.98
C HIS A 4 32.13 -3.08 8.08
N SER A 5 31.84 -2.42 9.21
CA SER A 5 31.05 -3.01 10.29
C SER A 5 29.70 -3.45 9.73
N LEU A 6 29.29 -4.69 10.06
CA LEU A 6 28.00 -5.25 9.66
C LEU A 6 26.84 -4.32 10.04
N LEU A 7 26.94 -3.66 11.19
CA LEU A 7 25.95 -2.76 11.76
C LEU A 7 26.48 -1.32 11.75
N SER A 8 26.85 -0.81 10.57
CA SER A 8 27.36 0.57 10.44
C SER A 8 26.33 1.62 10.87
N PRO A 9 26.75 2.74 11.50
CA PRO A 9 25.84 3.84 11.87
C PRO A 9 25.08 4.44 10.68
N SER A 10 25.74 4.57 9.52
CA SER A 10 25.12 5.08 8.28
C SER A 10 24.01 4.19 7.72
N SER A 11 23.97 2.91 8.10
CA SER A 11 22.89 1.98 7.72
C SER A 11 21.96 1.61 8.88
N SER A 12 22.08 2.32 10.01
CA SER A 12 21.37 2.04 11.27
C SER A 12 19.88 1.95 11.14
N LYS A 13 19.25 2.89 10.43
CA LYS A 13 17.81 2.85 10.20
C LYS A 13 17.37 1.56 9.53
N ARG A 14 18.19 0.96 8.66
CA ARG A 14 17.84 -0.29 7.97
C ARG A 14 17.91 -1.48 8.91
N TRP A 15 19.00 -1.66 9.64
CA TRP A 15 19.16 -2.84 10.51
C TRP A 15 18.39 -2.72 11.83
N LEU A 16 18.02 -1.51 12.27
CA LEU A 16 17.09 -1.34 13.40
C LEU A 16 15.65 -1.71 13.02
N GLU A 17 15.20 -1.28 11.85
CA GLU A 17 13.81 -1.47 11.41
C GLU A 17 13.58 -2.84 10.75
N CYS A 18 14.61 -3.41 10.13
CA CYS A 18 14.58 -4.72 9.49
C CYS A 18 15.85 -5.52 9.89
N PRO A 19 15.92 -6.05 11.12
CA PRO A 19 17.13 -6.67 11.65
C PRO A 19 17.74 -7.80 10.80
N PRO A 20 16.96 -8.75 10.23
CA PRO A 20 17.53 -9.80 9.39
C PRO A 20 18.27 -9.28 8.15
N SER A 21 17.96 -8.06 7.70
CA SER A 21 18.57 -7.48 6.50
C SER A 21 20.08 -7.33 6.61
N ALA A 22 20.63 -7.15 7.81
CA ALA A 22 22.07 -7.04 8.03
C ALA A 22 22.80 -8.30 7.53
N ARG A 23 22.42 -9.48 8.06
CA ARG A 23 23.02 -10.76 7.66
C ARG A 23 22.65 -11.20 6.26
N LEU A 24 21.41 -10.96 5.82
CA LEU A 24 20.97 -11.32 4.46
C LEU A 24 21.73 -10.55 3.37
N THR A 25 22.26 -9.37 3.69
CA THR A 25 23.01 -8.54 2.74
C THR A 25 24.52 -8.57 2.94
N GLU A 26 25.01 -9.29 3.95
CA GLU A 26 26.43 -9.35 4.33
C GLU A 26 27.33 -9.82 3.17
N LYS A 27 26.90 -10.85 2.44
CA LYS A 27 27.66 -11.41 1.32
C LYS A 27 27.43 -10.69 -0.02
N ILE A 28 26.54 -9.69 -0.05
CA ILE A 28 26.27 -8.90 -1.25
C ILE A 28 27.27 -7.74 -1.28
N LYS A 29 28.07 -7.67 -2.35
CA LYS A 29 29.07 -6.61 -2.53
C LYS A 29 28.40 -5.24 -2.50
N ASP A 30 29.05 -4.29 -1.84
CA ASP A 30 28.69 -2.88 -1.95
C ASP A 30 29.02 -2.40 -3.37
N GLU A 31 28.03 -1.82 -4.04
CA GLU A 31 28.24 -1.06 -5.26
C GLU A 31 28.49 0.40 -4.87
N THR A 32 29.74 0.84 -4.96
CA THR A 32 30.08 2.24 -4.71
C THR A 32 29.63 3.07 -5.91
N SER A 33 28.66 3.96 -5.70
CA SER A 33 28.22 4.91 -6.74
C SER A 33 29.24 6.05 -6.90
N SER A 34 29.18 6.77 -8.02
CA SER A 34 29.90 8.05 -8.15
C SER A 34 29.55 9.01 -7.01
N TYR A 35 28.27 9.10 -6.65
CA TYR A 35 27.80 9.95 -5.55
C TYR A 35 28.44 9.62 -4.19
N ALA A 36 28.68 8.33 -3.90
CA ALA A 36 29.34 7.94 -2.64
C ALA A 36 30.82 8.34 -2.61
N ARG A 37 31.51 8.28 -3.76
CA ARG A 37 32.90 8.75 -3.89
C ARG A 37 32.98 10.27 -3.85
N GLU A 38 32.12 10.96 -4.59
CA GLU A 38 31.96 12.42 -4.56
C GLU A 38 31.73 12.93 -3.12
N GLY A 39 30.87 12.26 -2.35
CA GLY A 39 30.69 12.59 -0.94
C GLY A 39 31.95 12.38 -0.09
N THR A 40 32.71 11.31 -0.34
CA THR A 40 33.97 11.04 0.39
C THR A 40 35.00 12.15 0.16
N ASP A 41 35.15 12.59 -1.09
CA ASP A 41 36.02 13.72 -1.44
C ASP A 41 35.57 15.01 -0.75
N ALA A 42 34.25 15.27 -0.72
CA ALA A 42 33.69 16.43 -0.05
C ALA A 42 33.93 16.44 1.47
N HIS A 43 33.79 15.29 2.16
CA HIS A 43 34.13 15.17 3.59
C HIS A 43 35.63 15.45 3.83
N THR A 44 36.50 14.93 2.96
CA THR A 44 37.96 15.14 3.06
C THR A 44 38.31 16.62 2.92
N LEU A 45 37.66 17.33 2.00
CA LEU A 45 37.83 18.77 1.82
C LEU A 45 37.29 19.57 3.02
N CYS A 46 36.15 19.17 3.58
CA CYS A 46 35.55 19.79 4.77
C CYS A 46 36.49 19.67 5.98
N GLU A 47 37.01 18.48 6.26
CA GLU A 47 37.98 18.24 7.33
C GLU A 47 39.19 19.17 7.19
N TYR A 48 39.81 19.19 6.00
CA TYR A 48 40.95 20.05 5.72
C TYR A 48 40.66 21.53 5.99
N LYS A 49 39.54 22.05 5.48
CA LYS A 49 39.16 23.46 5.65
C LYS A 49 38.94 23.82 7.12
N VAL A 50 38.20 22.99 7.88
CA VAL A 50 37.99 23.20 9.32
C VAL A 50 39.31 23.17 10.07
N ASN A 51 40.15 22.15 9.87
CA ASN A 51 41.42 22.01 10.56
C ASN A 51 42.38 23.18 10.26
N LYS A 52 42.44 23.59 8.99
CA LYS A 52 43.24 24.76 8.58
C LYS A 52 42.76 26.04 9.26
N ALA A 53 41.45 26.26 9.35
CA ALA A 53 40.89 27.45 10.00
C ALA A 53 41.10 27.45 11.52
N LEU A 54 41.18 26.28 12.15
CA LEU A 54 41.55 26.11 13.56
C LEU A 54 43.06 26.25 13.82
N GLY A 55 43.87 26.46 12.78
CA GLY A 55 45.33 26.54 12.89
C GLY A 55 46.02 25.19 13.12
N LEU A 56 45.33 24.08 12.86
CA LEU A 56 45.88 22.73 12.93
C LEU A 56 46.65 22.41 11.65
N ASN A 57 47.67 21.56 11.76
CA ASN A 57 48.39 21.08 10.59
C ASN A 57 47.48 20.17 9.76
N ALA A 58 47.19 20.58 8.53
CA ALA A 58 46.42 19.81 7.56
C ALA A 58 47.03 19.94 6.16
N GLU A 59 47.19 18.81 5.48
CA GLU A 59 47.66 18.77 4.09
C GLU A 59 46.50 19.08 3.14
N ASN A 60 46.76 19.87 2.10
CA ASN A 60 45.72 20.25 1.13
C ASN A 60 45.35 19.05 0.25
N PRO A 61 44.11 18.53 0.32
CA PRO A 61 43.75 17.30 -0.38
C PRO A 61 43.39 17.52 -1.86
N ILE A 62 43.24 18.77 -2.34
CA ILE A 62 42.62 19.09 -3.64
C ILE A 62 43.20 18.27 -4.81
N GLU A 63 44.52 18.11 -4.89
CA GLU A 63 45.16 17.35 -5.99
C GLU A 63 44.83 15.84 -5.97
N SER A 64 44.41 15.32 -4.81
CA SER A 64 44.03 13.91 -4.63
C SER A 64 42.53 13.65 -4.83
N LEU A 65 41.70 14.69 -4.88
CA LEU A 65 40.25 14.58 -5.03
C LEU A 65 39.88 14.27 -6.47
N SER A 66 39.05 13.26 -6.67
CA SER A 66 38.59 12.82 -8.00
C SER A 66 37.42 13.65 -8.52
N PHE A 67 36.63 14.27 -7.63
CA PHE A 67 35.39 14.97 -7.95
C PHE A 67 35.41 16.46 -7.58
N TYR A 68 36.58 17.04 -7.32
CA TYR A 68 36.68 18.44 -6.93
C TYR A 68 36.13 19.38 -8.01
N ASP A 69 35.23 20.28 -7.60
CA ASP A 69 34.65 21.34 -8.41
C ASP A 69 34.32 22.57 -7.53
N GLU A 70 33.84 23.65 -8.16
CA GLU A 70 33.50 24.90 -7.48
C GLU A 70 32.33 24.74 -6.48
N GLU A 71 31.36 23.87 -6.78
CA GLU A 71 30.23 23.59 -5.87
C GLU A 71 30.70 22.88 -4.60
N MET A 72 31.65 21.94 -4.72
CA MET A 72 32.27 21.24 -3.59
C MET A 72 33.11 22.20 -2.74
N GLU A 73 33.90 23.06 -3.38
CA GLU A 73 34.70 24.08 -2.70
C GLU A 73 33.80 25.01 -1.88
N GLN A 74 32.75 25.55 -2.48
CA GLN A 74 31.78 26.41 -1.81
C GLN A 74 31.07 25.67 -0.66
N SER A 75 30.60 24.44 -0.89
CA SER A 75 29.91 23.65 0.12
C SER A 75 30.80 23.36 1.34
N ALA A 76 32.10 23.11 1.11
CA ALA A 76 33.06 22.87 2.17
C ALA A 76 33.41 24.17 2.93
N GLU A 77 33.42 25.33 2.26
CA GLU A 77 33.55 26.63 2.92
C GLU A 77 32.34 26.97 3.79
N GLU A 78 31.12 26.75 3.30
CA GLU A 78 29.89 26.96 4.07
C GLU A 78 29.86 26.06 5.32
N TYR A 79 30.24 24.80 5.20
CA TYR A 79 30.36 23.89 6.34
C TYR A 79 31.42 24.36 7.34
N MET A 80 32.60 24.75 6.87
CA MET A 80 33.66 25.28 7.71
C MET A 80 33.19 26.51 8.50
N LEU A 81 32.55 27.47 7.84
CA LEU A 81 32.00 28.67 8.49
C LEU A 81 30.97 28.29 9.56
N PHE A 82 30.04 27.40 9.24
CA PHE A 82 29.02 26.94 10.19
C PHE A 82 29.64 26.29 11.44
N VAL A 83 30.64 25.41 11.26
CA VAL A 83 31.35 24.76 12.37
C VAL A 83 32.08 25.78 13.24
N LEU A 84 32.77 26.74 12.63
CA LEU A 84 33.48 27.78 13.37
C LEU A 84 32.52 28.69 14.12
N GLU A 85 31.38 29.05 13.53
CA GLU A 85 30.33 29.83 14.20
C GLU A 85 29.77 29.08 15.41
N ALA A 86 29.47 27.79 15.27
CA ALA A 86 29.01 26.94 16.38
C ALA A 86 30.06 26.85 17.50
N TYR A 87 31.33 26.69 17.15
CA TYR A 87 32.43 26.65 18.11
C TYR A 87 32.61 27.99 18.84
N GLN A 88 32.56 29.10 18.11
CA GLN A 88 32.70 30.46 18.67
C GLN A 88 31.52 30.87 19.54
N ALA A 89 30.31 30.37 19.26
CA ALA A 89 29.14 30.59 20.11
C ALA A 89 29.34 30.05 21.53
N GLU A 90 30.20 29.03 21.68
CA GLU A 90 30.51 28.37 22.96
C GLU A 90 31.81 28.87 23.61
N LYS A 91 32.45 29.94 23.09
CA LYS A 91 33.77 30.42 23.55
C LYS A 91 33.89 30.67 25.06
N ASP A 92 32.81 31.06 25.71
CA ASP A 92 32.77 31.40 27.14
C ASP A 92 32.57 30.14 28.02
N ASN A 93 32.39 28.97 27.41
CA ASN A 93 32.15 27.67 28.03
C ASN A 93 33.33 26.69 27.92
N ASP A 94 34.54 27.22 27.66
CA ASP A 94 35.79 26.47 27.45
C ASP A 94 35.63 25.31 26.44
N PRO A 95 35.28 25.63 25.17
CA PRO A 95 34.86 24.62 24.23
C PRO A 95 36.06 23.84 23.69
N VAL A 96 35.86 22.55 23.44
CA VAL A 96 36.79 21.67 22.73
C VAL A 96 36.17 21.24 21.42
N ILE A 97 36.89 21.41 20.31
CA ILE A 97 36.48 20.96 18.97
C ILE A 97 37.38 19.81 18.49
N ILE A 98 36.76 18.78 17.93
CA ILE A 98 37.44 17.60 17.40
C ILE A 98 36.78 17.21 16.07
N THR A 99 37.59 17.06 15.02
CA THR A 99 37.15 16.67 13.68
C THR A 99 37.52 15.23 13.37
N GLU A 100 36.74 14.57 12.50
CA GLU A 100 36.95 13.17 12.05
C GLU A 100 37.24 12.18 13.20
N GLN A 101 36.54 12.35 14.32
CA GLN A 101 36.76 11.55 15.51
C GLN A 101 36.22 10.14 15.32
N ARG A 102 37.08 9.14 15.48
CA ARG A 102 36.66 7.73 15.53
C ARG A 102 35.88 7.48 16.83
N LEU A 103 34.65 7.01 16.70
CA LEU A 103 33.74 6.75 17.81
C LEU A 103 33.50 5.25 17.95
N ASP A 104 33.90 4.68 19.09
CA ASP A 104 33.58 3.29 19.43
C ASP A 104 32.17 3.22 20.02
N ILE A 105 31.35 2.32 19.49
CA ILE A 105 29.94 2.14 19.86
C ILE A 105 29.70 0.68 20.27
N SER A 106 30.78 -0.10 20.44
CA SER A 106 30.75 -1.53 20.73
C SER A 106 30.07 -1.88 22.06
N ASN A 107 30.04 -0.94 23.02
CA ASN A 107 29.28 -1.05 24.28
C ASN A 107 27.75 -1.17 24.07
N TYR A 108 27.24 -0.75 22.91
CA TYR A 108 25.83 -0.76 22.56
C TYR A 108 25.50 -1.68 21.39
N VAL A 109 26.40 -1.77 20.40
CA VAL A 109 26.17 -2.49 19.15
C VAL A 109 27.42 -3.33 18.83
N PRO A 110 27.33 -4.67 18.73
CA PRO A 110 28.51 -5.50 18.52
C PRO A 110 29.32 -5.09 17.27
N ASP A 111 30.64 -5.00 17.43
CA ASP A 111 31.60 -4.61 16.39
C ASP A 111 31.25 -3.29 15.66
N CYS A 112 30.57 -2.35 16.34
CA CYS A 112 30.13 -1.10 15.75
C CYS A 112 31.06 0.06 16.12
N SER A 113 31.44 0.84 15.11
CA SER A 113 32.16 2.08 15.30
C SER A 113 31.94 3.00 14.10
N GLY A 114 31.90 4.30 14.38
CA GLY A 114 31.63 5.37 13.43
C GLY A 114 32.76 6.38 13.37
N THR A 115 32.65 7.35 12.47
CA THR A 115 33.47 8.55 12.48
C THR A 115 32.51 9.72 12.50
N GLY A 116 32.62 10.59 13.50
CA GLY A 116 31.87 11.83 13.56
C GLY A 116 32.67 12.95 12.91
N ASP A 117 32.05 13.68 12.00
CA ASP A 117 32.77 14.68 11.19
C ASP A 117 33.28 15.84 12.06
N CYS A 118 32.43 16.34 12.97
CA CYS A 118 32.80 17.37 13.94
C CYS A 118 32.04 17.19 15.27
N LEU A 119 32.78 17.27 16.37
CA LEU A 119 32.30 17.23 17.74
C LEU A 119 32.75 18.51 18.44
N ILE A 120 31.83 19.20 19.10
CA ILE A 120 32.11 20.34 19.97
C ILE A 120 31.59 19.99 21.36
N ILE A 121 32.47 20.02 22.37
CA ILE A 121 32.12 19.81 23.76
C ILE A 121 32.29 21.14 24.48
N ALA A 122 31.23 21.63 25.12
CA ALA A 122 31.25 22.90 25.82
C ALA A 122 30.41 22.79 27.10
N ASN A 123 31.07 22.91 28.26
CA ASN A 123 30.45 22.77 29.59
C ASN A 123 29.58 21.49 29.73
N LYS A 124 28.24 21.63 29.61
CA LYS A 124 27.25 20.55 29.78
C LYS A 124 26.65 20.04 28.47
N THR A 125 27.19 20.47 27.32
CA THR A 125 26.64 20.19 26.00
C THR A 125 27.66 19.48 25.12
N LEU A 126 27.22 18.42 24.45
CA LEU A 126 27.91 17.81 23.31
C LEU A 126 27.16 18.18 22.04
N HIS A 127 27.84 18.81 21.08
CA HIS A 127 27.28 19.13 19.77
C HIS A 127 27.98 18.33 18.67
N ILE A 128 27.20 17.57 17.92
CA ILE A 128 27.66 16.74 16.81
C ILE A 128 27.15 17.37 15.51
N ILE A 129 28.05 17.69 14.60
CA ILE A 129 27.72 18.29 13.31
C ILE A 129 28.18 17.32 12.21
N ASP A 130 27.23 16.70 11.53
CA ASP A 130 27.46 15.74 10.44
C ASP A 130 27.12 16.39 9.10
N PHE A 131 28.08 16.34 8.20
CA PHE A 131 28.03 16.88 6.85
C PHE A 131 27.36 15.86 5.92
N LYS A 132 26.47 16.34 5.05
CA LYS A 132 25.84 15.53 4.00
C LYS A 132 25.95 16.22 2.65
N TYR A 133 26.67 15.59 1.72
CA TYR A 133 26.85 16.14 0.37
C TYR A 133 25.79 15.70 -0.66
N GLY A 134 24.86 14.82 -0.29
CA GLY A 134 23.86 14.29 -1.23
C GLY A 134 22.83 15.34 -1.69
N LYS A 135 22.44 15.31 -2.96
CA LYS A 135 21.46 16.26 -3.57
C LYS A 135 20.05 15.73 -3.81
N GLY A 136 19.78 14.46 -3.50
CA GLY A 136 18.52 13.80 -3.88
C GLY A 136 17.57 13.50 -2.72
N ILE A 137 18.07 13.51 -1.49
CA ILE A 137 17.33 13.10 -0.29
C ILE A 137 17.73 14.04 0.83
N GLU A 138 16.77 14.80 1.33
CA GLU A 138 16.93 15.58 2.55
C GLU A 138 17.14 14.64 3.75
N VAL A 139 18.11 14.98 4.61
CA VAL A 139 18.41 14.22 5.83
C VAL A 139 18.05 15.08 7.04
N SER A 140 17.15 14.56 7.88
CA SER A 140 16.76 15.20 9.15
C SER A 140 17.67 14.75 10.29
N ALA A 141 17.96 15.65 11.22
CA ALA A 141 18.61 15.33 12.49
C ALA A 141 17.62 14.74 13.52
N GLU A 142 16.31 14.99 13.37
CA GLU A 142 15.29 14.54 14.30
C GLU A 142 15.19 13.00 14.30
N ASN A 143 15.38 12.38 15.48
CA ASN A 143 15.37 10.93 15.65
C ASN A 143 16.30 10.19 14.66
N ASN A 144 17.40 10.84 14.26
CA ASN A 144 18.35 10.28 13.32
C ASN A 144 19.23 9.23 14.02
N THR A 145 19.03 7.97 13.66
CA THR A 145 19.72 6.84 14.31
C THR A 145 21.23 6.84 14.10
N GLN A 146 21.75 7.45 13.01
CA GLN A 146 23.19 7.61 12.82
C GLN A 146 23.75 8.61 13.84
N MET A 147 23.12 9.78 13.96
CA MET A 147 23.54 10.84 14.88
C MET A 147 23.46 10.36 16.34
N MET A 148 22.38 9.66 16.70
CA MET A 148 22.23 9.10 18.05
C MET A 148 23.30 8.05 18.38
N LEU A 149 23.74 7.26 17.40
CA LEU A 149 24.85 6.32 17.57
C LEU A 149 26.19 7.02 17.76
N TYR A 150 26.45 8.10 17.02
CA TYR A 150 27.62 8.94 17.22
C TYR A 150 27.61 9.60 18.61
N ALA A 151 26.45 10.08 19.04
CA ALA A 151 26.29 10.63 20.38
C ALA A 151 26.60 9.62 21.49
N LEU A 152 26.18 8.36 21.36
CA LEU A 152 26.55 7.32 22.32
C LEU A 152 28.06 7.06 22.34
N GLY A 153 28.70 6.96 21.17
CA GLY A 153 30.15 6.74 21.12
C GLY A 153 30.96 7.93 21.64
N ALA A 154 30.47 9.16 21.44
CA ALA A 154 31.10 10.37 21.96
C ALA A 154 30.88 10.49 23.48
N LEU A 155 29.69 10.17 23.98
CA LEU A 155 29.43 10.13 25.42
C LEU A 155 30.35 9.13 26.12
N ASP A 156 30.47 7.89 25.63
CA ASP A 156 31.35 6.88 26.23
C ASP A 156 32.82 7.34 26.29
N MET A 157 33.25 8.21 25.36
CA MET A 157 34.60 8.75 25.31
C MET A 157 34.83 9.92 26.28
N PHE A 158 33.80 10.75 26.52
CA PHE A 158 33.97 12.04 27.20
C PHE A 158 33.23 12.16 28.53
N GLU A 159 32.27 11.29 28.84
CA GLU A 159 31.41 11.41 30.04
C GLU A 159 32.17 11.27 31.37
N SER A 160 33.38 10.68 31.36
CA SER A 160 34.24 10.62 32.54
C SER A 160 35.01 11.92 32.81
N ILE A 161 35.06 12.82 31.82
CA ILE A 161 35.82 14.08 31.86
C ILE A 161 34.86 15.27 31.93
N TYR A 162 33.74 15.20 31.21
CA TYR A 162 32.74 16.27 31.10
C TYR A 162 31.38 15.81 31.62
N GLU A 163 30.70 16.67 32.39
CA GLU A 163 29.34 16.44 32.88
C GLU A 163 28.31 16.81 31.80
N ILE A 164 28.28 16.03 30.72
CA ILE A 164 27.38 16.27 29.58
C ILE A 164 25.94 15.94 29.99
N GLU A 165 25.04 16.90 29.88
CA GLU A 165 23.61 16.75 30.17
C GLU A 165 22.75 16.74 28.91
N ASN A 166 23.15 17.50 27.89
CA ASN A 166 22.41 17.66 26.64
C ASN A 166 23.28 17.38 25.41
N ILE A 167 22.65 16.80 24.39
CA ILE A 167 23.29 16.52 23.11
C ILE A 167 22.56 17.28 22.01
N ASN A 168 23.28 18.13 21.32
CA ASN A 168 22.82 18.79 20.10
C ASN A 168 23.35 18.02 18.88
N MET A 169 22.51 17.81 17.89
CA MET A 169 22.84 17.11 16.66
C MET A 169 22.40 17.96 15.49
N THR A 170 23.34 18.27 14.60
CA THR A 170 23.08 19.01 13.38
C THR A 170 23.45 18.16 12.17
N ILE A 171 22.53 18.09 11.21
CA ILE A 171 22.82 17.66 9.86
C ILE A 171 22.98 18.91 9.00
N PHE A 172 24.16 19.08 8.39
CA PHE A 172 24.46 20.18 7.49
C PHE A 172 24.53 19.68 6.05
N GLN A 173 23.57 20.10 5.21
CA GLN A 173 23.41 19.61 3.84
C GLN A 173 23.30 20.79 2.85
N PRO A 174 24.43 21.36 2.41
CA PRO A 174 24.47 22.66 1.73
C PRO A 174 23.78 22.64 0.36
N ARG A 175 23.92 21.55 -0.40
CA ARG A 175 23.31 21.42 -1.75
C ARG A 175 21.78 21.38 -1.76
N LEU A 176 21.15 21.19 -0.60
CA LEU A 176 19.70 21.31 -0.41
C LEU A 176 19.31 22.51 0.45
N SER A 177 20.27 23.36 0.81
CA SER A 177 20.09 24.46 1.77
C SER A 177 19.41 23.99 3.06
N ASN A 178 19.74 22.78 3.51
CA ASN A 178 19.12 22.13 4.65
C ASN A 178 20.09 22.11 5.82
N ILE A 179 19.70 22.77 6.92
CA ILE A 179 20.35 22.69 8.22
C ILE A 179 19.29 22.16 9.19
N SER A 180 19.38 20.89 9.53
CA SER A 180 18.44 20.23 10.42
C SER A 180 19.06 20.07 11.80
N ASN A 181 18.37 20.53 12.84
CA ASN A 181 18.85 20.49 14.22
C ASN A 181 17.92 19.62 15.07
N SER A 182 18.51 18.89 16.01
CA SER A 182 17.81 18.14 17.04
C SER A 182 18.58 18.23 18.35
N SER A 183 17.88 18.24 19.47
CA SER A 183 18.48 18.19 20.80
C SER A 183 17.83 17.10 21.62
N ILE A 184 18.63 16.35 22.37
CA ILE A 184 18.18 15.25 23.21
C ILE A 184 18.95 15.25 24.54
N PRO A 185 18.27 15.15 25.69
CA PRO A 185 18.93 14.95 26.97
C PRO A 185 19.65 13.60 27.03
N VAL A 186 20.78 13.53 27.74
CA VAL A 186 21.56 12.29 27.89
C VAL A 186 20.74 11.16 28.51
N CYS A 187 19.80 11.45 29.40
CA CYS A 187 18.94 10.42 29.97
C CYS A 187 18.06 9.73 28.90
N GLN A 188 17.53 10.49 27.94
CA GLN A 188 16.69 9.95 26.87
C GLN A 188 17.52 9.15 25.85
N ILE A 189 18.74 9.59 25.55
CA ILE A 189 19.60 8.83 24.63
C ILE A 189 20.03 7.49 25.24
N LYS A 190 20.36 7.46 26.54
CA LYS A 190 20.69 6.24 27.28
C LYS A 190 19.48 5.31 27.39
N GLN A 191 18.28 5.85 27.58
CA GLN A 191 17.04 5.07 27.55
C GLN A 191 16.79 4.46 26.17
N TRP A 192 16.91 5.24 25.09
CA TRP A 192 16.81 4.70 23.73
C TRP A 192 17.85 3.60 23.47
N ALA A 193 19.07 3.79 23.98
CA ALA A 193 20.15 2.83 23.86
C ALA A 193 19.80 1.48 24.51
N SER A 194 19.22 1.50 25.71
CA SER A 194 18.88 0.29 26.47
C SER A 194 17.59 -0.38 25.99
N GLU A 195 16.53 0.39 25.72
CA GLU A 195 15.19 -0.14 25.44
C GLU A 195 14.97 -0.46 23.96
N TYR A 196 15.62 0.26 23.06
CA TYR A 196 15.38 0.16 21.62
C TYR A 196 16.58 -0.39 20.85
N LEU A 197 17.74 0.27 21.01
CA LEU A 197 18.95 0.01 20.22
C LEU A 197 19.55 -1.37 20.53
N LYS A 198 19.98 -1.60 21.77
CA LYS A 198 20.69 -2.83 22.18
C LYS A 198 19.94 -4.11 21.78
N PRO A 199 18.63 -4.25 22.07
CA PRO A 199 17.88 -5.46 21.69
C PRO A 199 17.83 -5.69 20.17
N ARG A 200 17.64 -4.63 19.38
CA ARG A 200 17.56 -4.71 17.92
C ARG A 200 18.90 -4.93 17.26
N ALA A 201 19.96 -4.31 17.80
CA ALA A 201 21.33 -4.53 17.37
C ALA A 201 21.71 -6.01 17.53
N LEU A 202 21.36 -6.64 18.67
CA LEU A 202 21.60 -8.06 18.87
C LEU A 202 20.85 -8.93 17.86
N LEU A 203 19.55 -8.68 17.65
CA LEU A 203 18.77 -9.38 16.63
C LEU A 203 19.40 -9.25 15.23
N ALA A 204 19.81 -8.03 14.86
CA ALA A 204 20.42 -7.78 13.56
C ALA A 204 21.78 -8.48 13.43
N PHE A 205 22.59 -8.45 14.48
CA PHE A 205 23.88 -9.13 14.54
C PHE A 205 23.74 -10.65 14.43
N GLU A 206 22.70 -11.22 15.00
CA GLU A 206 22.40 -12.66 14.90
C GLU A 206 21.62 -13.03 13.62
N GLY A 207 21.14 -12.05 12.85
CA GLY A 207 20.29 -12.28 11.67
C GLY A 207 18.87 -12.75 12.01
N LYS A 208 18.40 -12.51 13.23
CA LYS A 208 17.06 -12.84 13.73
C LYS A 208 16.10 -11.67 13.57
N GLY A 209 14.83 -11.87 13.94
CA GLY A 209 13.77 -10.87 13.88
C GLY A 209 12.93 -10.99 12.61
N GLU A 210 12.05 -10.03 12.39
CA GLU A 210 11.13 -10.02 11.26
C GLU A 210 11.65 -9.18 10.09
N MET A 211 11.37 -9.63 8.87
CA MET A 211 11.56 -8.82 7.68
C MET A 211 10.51 -7.71 7.64
N GLN A 212 10.95 -6.47 7.52
CA GLN A 212 10.09 -5.29 7.41
C GLN A 212 10.45 -4.46 6.16
N ALA A 213 9.44 -3.82 5.58
CA ALA A 213 9.59 -2.98 4.40
C ALA A 213 9.17 -1.53 4.70
N GLY A 214 10.07 -0.58 4.42
CA GLY A 214 9.87 0.85 4.67
C GLY A 214 10.81 1.71 3.83
N LEU A 215 10.95 2.99 4.19
CA LEU A 215 11.80 3.94 3.47
C LEU A 215 13.27 3.49 3.42
N TRP A 216 13.74 2.80 4.46
CA TRP A 216 15.09 2.22 4.53
C TRP A 216 15.38 1.18 3.44
N CYS A 217 14.36 0.59 2.80
CA CYS A 217 14.54 -0.36 1.71
C CYS A 217 15.25 0.25 0.49
N ARG A 218 15.22 1.58 0.31
CA ARG A 218 15.85 2.23 -0.85
C ARG A 218 17.37 2.04 -0.91
N PHE A 219 18.01 1.92 0.26
CA PHE A 219 19.44 1.68 0.43
C PHE A 219 19.77 0.21 0.74
N CYS A 220 18.79 -0.69 0.65
CA CYS A 220 19.02 -2.12 0.89
C CYS A 220 19.64 -2.79 -0.34
N LYS A 221 20.70 -3.59 -0.15
CA LYS A 221 21.40 -4.28 -1.25
C LYS A 221 20.50 -5.29 -1.98
N MET A 222 19.62 -5.96 -1.25
CA MET A 222 18.64 -6.91 -1.79
C MET A 222 17.30 -6.27 -2.18
N LYS A 223 17.23 -4.94 -2.34
CA LYS A 223 15.95 -4.22 -2.57
C LYS A 223 15.17 -4.71 -3.79
N ALA A 224 15.84 -5.24 -4.81
CA ALA A 224 15.19 -5.73 -6.04
C ALA A 224 14.56 -7.13 -5.85
N THR A 225 15.12 -7.96 -4.98
CA THR A 225 14.73 -9.36 -4.79
C THR A 225 14.06 -9.64 -3.44
N CYS A 226 13.86 -8.60 -2.61
CA CYS A 226 13.25 -8.73 -1.29
C CYS A 226 11.75 -9.04 -1.36
N ARG A 227 11.35 -10.23 -0.88
CA ARG A 227 9.95 -10.68 -0.79
C ARG A 227 9.06 -9.69 -0.04
N LYS A 228 9.48 -9.25 1.15
CA LYS A 228 8.68 -8.35 2.00
C LYS A 228 8.43 -6.99 1.34
N ARG A 229 9.41 -6.49 0.57
CA ARG A 229 9.25 -5.25 -0.20
C ARG A 229 8.29 -5.45 -1.37
N ALA A 230 8.37 -6.60 -2.06
CA ALA A 230 7.42 -6.94 -3.12
C ALA A 230 5.98 -7.04 -2.58
N GLU A 231 5.76 -7.71 -1.46
CA GLU A 231 4.44 -7.80 -0.80
C GLU A 231 3.87 -6.42 -0.47
N LYS A 232 4.67 -5.54 0.15
CA LYS A 232 4.24 -4.16 0.48
C LYS A 232 3.87 -3.36 -0.77
N ASN A 233 4.63 -3.51 -1.87
CA ASN A 233 4.34 -2.82 -3.12
C ASN A 233 3.12 -3.42 -3.86
N MET A 234 2.89 -4.73 -3.78
CA MET A 234 1.71 -5.37 -4.37
C MET A 234 0.41 -4.97 -3.66
N GLN A 235 0.46 -4.66 -2.37
CA GLN A 235 -0.69 -4.08 -1.66
C GLN A 235 -1.11 -2.71 -2.24
N LEU A 236 -0.17 -1.91 -2.75
CA LEU A 236 -0.48 -0.67 -3.46
C LEU A 236 -1.17 -0.95 -4.80
N ALA A 237 -0.68 -1.94 -5.56
CA ALA A 237 -1.32 -2.36 -6.81
C ALA A 237 -2.75 -2.91 -6.58
N ALA A 238 -3.04 -3.50 -5.41
CA ALA A 238 -4.40 -3.94 -5.08
C ALA A 238 -5.43 -2.78 -5.05
N TYR A 239 -5.00 -1.53 -4.88
CA TYR A 239 -5.88 -0.37 -5.04
C TYR A 239 -6.21 -0.06 -6.50
N ASP A 240 -5.29 -0.28 -7.44
CA ASP A 240 -5.55 -0.15 -8.89
C ASP A 240 -6.51 -1.22 -9.40
N PHE A 241 -6.62 -2.36 -8.70
CA PHE A 241 -7.55 -3.44 -9.03
C PHE A 241 -8.89 -3.39 -8.25
N LYS A 242 -9.18 -2.31 -7.52
CA LYS A 242 -10.52 -2.13 -6.94
C LYS A 242 -11.52 -1.89 -8.07
N LYS A 243 -12.28 -2.93 -8.41
CA LYS A 243 -13.42 -2.81 -9.31
C LYS A 243 -14.40 -1.75 -8.75
N PRO A 244 -14.99 -0.89 -9.59
CA PRO A 244 -15.99 0.07 -9.17
C PRO A 244 -17.14 -0.63 -8.42
N PRO A 245 -17.86 0.06 -7.52
CA PRO A 245 -19.00 -0.51 -6.81
C PRO A 245 -20.18 -0.86 -7.74
N LEU A 246 -20.17 -0.35 -8.97
CA LEU A 246 -21.18 -0.62 -10.00
C LEU A 246 -20.53 -1.41 -11.15
N ILE A 247 -21.26 -2.40 -11.68
CA ILE A 247 -20.87 -3.11 -12.90
C ILE A 247 -21.04 -2.19 -14.12
N SER A 248 -20.12 -2.26 -15.07
CA SER A 248 -20.21 -1.49 -16.31
C SER A 248 -21.26 -2.07 -17.28
N ASN A 249 -21.68 -1.28 -18.28
CA ASN A 249 -22.56 -1.78 -19.34
C ASN A 249 -21.91 -2.95 -20.12
N ASP A 250 -20.59 -2.94 -20.29
CA ASP A 250 -19.87 -4.04 -20.93
C ASP A 250 -19.93 -5.32 -20.08
N GLU A 251 -19.79 -5.20 -18.75
CA GLU A 251 -19.97 -6.32 -17.83
C GLU A 251 -21.42 -6.84 -17.85
N VAL A 252 -22.41 -5.96 -17.94
CA VAL A 252 -23.82 -6.34 -18.13
C VAL A 252 -24.02 -7.14 -19.43
N ILE A 253 -23.42 -6.70 -20.53
CA ILE A 253 -23.50 -7.39 -21.83
C ILE A 253 -22.88 -8.79 -21.73
N GLU A 254 -21.70 -8.92 -21.12
CA GLU A 254 -21.05 -10.23 -20.97
C GLU A 254 -21.82 -11.19 -20.07
N ILE A 255 -22.48 -10.69 -19.02
CA ILE A 255 -23.39 -11.47 -18.19
C ILE A 255 -24.60 -11.93 -19.02
N LEU A 256 -25.22 -11.02 -19.78
CA LEU A 256 -26.39 -11.35 -20.61
C LEU A 256 -26.09 -12.39 -21.70
N LYS A 257 -24.85 -12.45 -22.21
CA LYS A 257 -24.44 -13.51 -23.16
C LYS A 257 -24.40 -14.90 -22.54
N GLN A 258 -24.22 -15.00 -21.22
CA GLN A 258 -24.01 -16.27 -20.50
C GLN A 258 -25.22 -16.67 -19.65
N VAL A 259 -26.18 -15.78 -19.43
CA VAL A 259 -27.28 -15.96 -18.47
C VAL A 259 -28.18 -17.16 -18.80
N ASP A 260 -28.44 -17.41 -20.08
CA ASP A 260 -29.30 -18.50 -20.52
C ASP A 260 -28.65 -19.86 -20.26
N GLU A 261 -27.35 -20.00 -20.55
CA GLU A 261 -26.57 -21.22 -20.26
C GLU A 261 -26.47 -21.46 -18.76
N LEU A 262 -26.19 -20.42 -17.97
CA LEU A 262 -26.14 -20.51 -16.51
C LEU A 262 -27.49 -20.96 -15.95
N THR A 263 -28.59 -20.42 -16.46
CA THR A 263 -29.95 -20.78 -16.04
C THR A 263 -30.29 -22.22 -16.42
N SER A 264 -29.90 -22.65 -17.63
CA SER A 264 -30.05 -24.03 -18.10
C SER A 264 -29.30 -25.00 -17.18
N TRP A 265 -28.02 -24.74 -16.92
CA TRP A 265 -27.21 -25.57 -16.04
C TRP A 265 -27.76 -25.65 -14.61
N VAL A 266 -28.23 -24.54 -14.05
CA VAL A 266 -28.91 -24.53 -12.74
C VAL A 266 -30.18 -25.38 -12.77
N SER A 267 -30.95 -25.33 -13.86
CA SER A 267 -32.13 -26.19 -14.05
C SER A 267 -31.74 -27.67 -14.10
N ASP A 268 -30.65 -28.02 -14.79
CA ASP A 268 -30.15 -29.39 -14.87
C ASP A 268 -29.70 -29.92 -13.51
N ILE A 269 -29.02 -29.08 -12.70
CA ILE A 269 -28.65 -29.43 -11.32
C ILE A 269 -29.90 -29.68 -10.47
N LYS A 270 -30.92 -28.83 -10.57
CA LYS A 270 -32.19 -29.04 -9.85
C LYS A 270 -32.87 -30.34 -10.29
N GLY A 271 -32.86 -30.65 -11.58
CA GLY A 271 -33.38 -31.90 -12.13
C GLY A 271 -32.61 -33.12 -11.61
N TYR A 272 -31.29 -33.03 -11.54
CA TYR A 272 -30.44 -34.07 -10.96
C TYR A 272 -30.77 -34.27 -9.47
N ALA A 273 -30.80 -33.20 -8.68
CA ALA A 273 -31.13 -33.27 -7.24
C ALA A 273 -32.51 -33.88 -6.99
N PHE A 274 -33.51 -33.52 -7.81
CA PHE A 274 -34.84 -34.12 -7.76
C PHE A 274 -34.80 -35.63 -8.05
N SER A 275 -34.03 -36.05 -9.06
CA SER A 275 -33.86 -37.47 -9.44
C SER A 275 -33.20 -38.29 -8.33
N VAL A 276 -32.16 -37.74 -7.67
CA VAL A 276 -31.48 -38.37 -6.54
C VAL A 276 -32.45 -38.60 -5.38
N LEU A 277 -33.18 -37.56 -4.96
CA LEU A 277 -34.14 -37.65 -3.85
C LEU A 277 -35.32 -38.58 -4.18
N SER A 278 -35.79 -38.60 -5.42
CA SER A 278 -36.89 -39.48 -5.87
C SER A 278 -36.52 -40.97 -5.82
N ARG A 279 -35.22 -41.29 -5.93
CA ARG A 279 -34.69 -42.66 -5.79
C ARG A 279 -34.43 -43.07 -4.34
N GLY A 280 -34.76 -42.21 -3.37
CA GLY A 280 -34.60 -42.48 -1.93
C GLY A 280 -33.20 -42.20 -1.38
N LEU A 281 -32.29 -41.63 -2.18
CA LEU A 281 -30.98 -41.18 -1.70
C LEU A 281 -31.10 -39.83 -0.99
N LYS A 282 -30.13 -39.49 -0.13
CA LYS A 282 -30.13 -38.25 0.66
C LYS A 282 -29.22 -37.18 0.05
N LEU A 283 -29.73 -35.95 -0.01
CA LEU A 283 -28.95 -34.73 -0.23
C LEU A 283 -29.13 -33.83 0.99
N GLU A 284 -28.06 -33.56 1.72
CA GLU A 284 -28.12 -32.79 2.96
C GLU A 284 -28.64 -31.37 2.70
N GLY A 285 -29.59 -30.91 3.53
CA GLY A 285 -30.26 -29.62 3.37
C GLY A 285 -31.46 -29.60 2.41
N PHE A 286 -31.73 -30.66 1.66
CA PHE A 286 -32.83 -30.72 0.68
C PHE A 286 -33.76 -31.93 0.92
N LYS A 287 -35.07 -31.73 0.69
CA LYS A 287 -36.09 -32.79 0.76
C LYS A 287 -37.17 -32.58 -0.30
N LEU A 288 -37.83 -33.66 -0.71
CA LEU A 288 -39.07 -33.60 -1.51
C LEU A 288 -40.28 -33.48 -0.58
N VAL A 289 -41.24 -32.67 -0.97
CA VAL A 289 -42.53 -32.48 -0.28
C VAL A 289 -43.65 -32.48 -1.32
N GLU A 290 -44.88 -32.77 -0.91
CA GLU A 290 -46.03 -32.65 -1.80
C GLU A 290 -46.26 -31.17 -2.18
N GLY A 291 -46.52 -30.94 -3.47
CA GLY A 291 -46.92 -29.63 -3.97
C GLY A 291 -48.31 -29.24 -3.48
N ARG A 292 -48.72 -27.98 -3.73
CA ARG A 292 -50.07 -27.53 -3.42
C ARG A 292 -51.10 -28.35 -4.21
N SER A 293 -51.99 -29.06 -3.51
CA SER A 293 -53.14 -29.73 -4.12
C SER A 293 -54.31 -28.75 -4.32
N ASN A 294 -54.95 -28.76 -5.49
CA ASN A 294 -56.19 -28.04 -5.71
C ASN A 294 -57.39 -28.98 -5.51
N ARG A 295 -58.45 -28.48 -4.86
CA ARG A 295 -59.70 -29.23 -4.71
C ARG A 295 -60.37 -29.40 -6.07
N LYS A 296 -60.93 -30.59 -6.30
CA LYS A 296 -61.78 -30.93 -7.45
C LYS A 296 -63.10 -31.47 -6.93
N TYR A 297 -64.18 -31.23 -7.67
CA TYR A 297 -65.46 -31.87 -7.36
C TYR A 297 -65.36 -33.37 -7.62
N LEU A 298 -65.96 -34.16 -6.72
CA LEU A 298 -65.95 -35.62 -6.81
C LEU A 298 -66.96 -36.11 -7.85
N ASP A 299 -68.11 -35.45 -7.94
CA ASP A 299 -69.18 -35.70 -8.91
C ASP A 299 -69.77 -34.34 -9.34
N GLU A 300 -69.52 -33.98 -10.58
CA GLU A 300 -69.96 -32.69 -11.12
C GLU A 300 -71.49 -32.62 -11.28
N ASN A 301 -72.19 -33.75 -11.50
CA ASN A 301 -73.64 -33.76 -11.66
C ASN A 301 -74.36 -33.49 -10.33
N ALA A 302 -73.87 -34.09 -9.25
CA ALA A 302 -74.40 -33.84 -7.91
C ALA A 302 -74.22 -32.36 -7.50
N VAL A 303 -73.10 -31.75 -7.89
CA VAL A 303 -72.84 -30.33 -7.67
C VAL A 303 -73.79 -29.47 -8.49
N VAL A 304 -73.95 -29.75 -9.78
CA VAL A 304 -74.88 -29.04 -10.67
C VAL A 304 -76.31 -29.09 -10.12
N GLU A 305 -76.82 -30.28 -9.76
CA GLU A 305 -78.17 -30.41 -9.19
C GLU A 305 -78.35 -29.62 -7.89
N THR A 306 -77.34 -29.63 -7.03
CA THR A 306 -77.36 -28.90 -5.75
C THR A 306 -77.42 -27.39 -5.98
N VAL A 307 -76.60 -26.88 -6.90
CA VAL A 307 -76.54 -25.44 -7.20
C VAL A 307 -77.81 -24.97 -7.93
N ILE A 308 -78.35 -25.78 -8.84
CA ILE A 308 -79.63 -25.48 -9.53
C ILE A 308 -80.81 -25.48 -8.55
N LYS A 309 -80.84 -26.39 -7.56
CA LYS A 309 -81.89 -26.40 -6.52
C LYS A 309 -81.91 -25.13 -5.68
N GLU A 310 -80.75 -24.52 -5.47
CA GLU A 310 -80.60 -23.21 -4.82
C GLU A 310 -80.92 -22.03 -5.77
N GLY A 311 -81.37 -22.32 -7.00
CA GLY A 311 -81.76 -21.31 -7.99
C GLY A 311 -80.59 -20.60 -8.66
N LEU A 312 -79.37 -21.12 -8.55
CA LEU A 312 -78.16 -20.55 -9.13
C LEU A 312 -77.72 -21.35 -10.37
N ASP A 313 -77.06 -20.68 -11.31
CA ASP A 313 -76.48 -21.32 -12.50
C ASP A 313 -75.09 -21.87 -12.17
N PRO A 314 -74.88 -23.21 -12.19
CA PRO A 314 -73.58 -23.81 -11.90
C PRO A 314 -72.57 -23.70 -13.04
N TYR A 315 -72.97 -23.20 -14.22
CA TYR A 315 -72.13 -23.23 -15.41
C TYR A 315 -71.46 -21.89 -15.72
N GLU A 316 -70.17 -21.94 -16.02
CA GLU A 316 -69.43 -20.78 -16.52
C GLU A 316 -69.78 -20.51 -18.00
N HIS A 317 -70.40 -19.37 -18.27
CA HIS A 317 -70.77 -18.97 -19.64
C HIS A 317 -69.65 -18.13 -20.27
N LYS A 318 -68.78 -18.79 -21.05
CA LYS A 318 -67.63 -18.13 -21.69
C LYS A 318 -67.82 -17.98 -23.20
N VAL A 319 -67.56 -16.79 -23.72
CA VAL A 319 -67.49 -16.53 -25.17
C VAL A 319 -66.39 -17.42 -25.78
N PHE A 320 -66.70 -18.09 -26.89
CA PHE A 320 -65.73 -18.93 -27.56
C PHE A 320 -64.46 -18.16 -27.95
N GLY A 321 -63.30 -18.79 -27.75
CA GLY A 321 -62.03 -18.26 -28.24
C GLY A 321 -62.06 -18.09 -29.76
N ILE A 322 -61.25 -17.14 -30.27
CA ILE A 322 -61.24 -16.71 -31.68
C ILE A 322 -61.29 -17.89 -32.66
N THR A 323 -60.48 -18.93 -32.44
CA THR A 323 -60.42 -20.12 -33.30
C THR A 323 -61.73 -20.92 -33.28
N ALA A 324 -62.31 -21.15 -32.10
CA ALA A 324 -63.56 -21.88 -31.96
C ALA A 324 -64.75 -21.09 -32.53
N MET A 325 -64.80 -19.78 -32.27
CA MET A 325 -65.81 -18.88 -32.82
C MET A 325 -65.71 -18.75 -34.36
N THR A 326 -64.49 -18.77 -34.91
CA THR A 326 -64.25 -18.78 -36.36
C THR A 326 -64.74 -20.08 -37.00
N LYS A 327 -64.55 -21.23 -36.34
CA LYS A 327 -65.07 -22.52 -36.83
C LYS A 327 -66.61 -22.56 -36.82
N LEU A 328 -67.23 -21.99 -35.80
CA LEU A 328 -68.69 -21.96 -35.65
C LEU A 328 -69.39 -21.11 -36.72
N LEU A 329 -68.90 -19.89 -36.95
CA LEU A 329 -69.53 -18.92 -37.86
C LEU A 329 -69.05 -19.06 -39.32
N GLY A 330 -67.92 -19.74 -39.53
CA GLY A 330 -67.18 -19.76 -40.80
C GLY A 330 -66.37 -18.46 -41.01
N LYS A 331 -65.20 -18.57 -41.65
CA LYS A 331 -64.21 -17.47 -41.77
C LYS A 331 -64.79 -16.18 -42.39
N LYS A 332 -65.68 -16.29 -43.38
CA LYS A 332 -66.28 -15.13 -44.06
C LYS A 332 -67.22 -14.36 -43.12
N ARG A 333 -68.17 -15.06 -42.51
CA ARG A 333 -69.17 -14.50 -41.58
C ARG A 333 -68.55 -14.02 -40.26
N PHE A 334 -67.53 -14.73 -39.76
CA PHE A 334 -66.73 -14.31 -38.61
C PHE A 334 -66.08 -12.95 -38.84
N ASN A 335 -65.45 -12.76 -40.01
CA ASN A 335 -64.82 -11.48 -40.35
C ASN A 335 -65.84 -10.37 -40.63
N GLU A 336 -67.00 -10.67 -41.22
CA GLU A 336 -68.07 -9.69 -41.43
C GLU A 336 -68.66 -9.18 -40.10
N LEU A 337 -68.91 -10.08 -39.15
CA LEU A 337 -69.63 -9.75 -37.92
C LEU A 337 -68.71 -9.30 -36.77
N LEU A 338 -67.52 -9.88 -36.63
CA LEU A 338 -66.71 -9.77 -35.41
C LEU A 338 -65.38 -9.03 -35.59
N LYS A 339 -64.93 -8.74 -36.83
CA LYS A 339 -63.62 -8.10 -37.07
C LYS A 339 -63.48 -6.73 -36.39
N GLN A 340 -64.56 -5.95 -36.33
CA GLN A 340 -64.59 -4.65 -35.63
C GLN A 340 -64.50 -4.77 -34.10
N HIS A 341 -64.68 -5.97 -33.56
CA HIS A 341 -64.62 -6.27 -32.12
C HIS A 341 -63.33 -7.02 -31.71
N ILE A 342 -62.35 -7.12 -32.61
CA ILE A 342 -61.08 -7.81 -32.36
C ILE A 342 -59.94 -6.79 -32.39
N TYR A 343 -59.19 -6.72 -31.29
CA TYR A 343 -57.97 -5.93 -31.17
C TYR A 343 -56.76 -6.86 -31.04
N LYS A 344 -55.70 -6.59 -31.81
CA LYS A 344 -54.41 -7.27 -31.68
C LYS A 344 -53.40 -6.31 -31.03
N PRO A 345 -53.11 -6.44 -29.73
CA PRO A 345 -52.10 -5.61 -29.09
C PRO A 345 -50.72 -5.85 -29.69
N LYS A 346 -49.86 -4.82 -29.67
CA LYS A 346 -48.43 -5.00 -29.92
C LYS A 346 -47.85 -5.94 -28.85
N GLY A 347 -46.99 -6.87 -29.26
CA GLY A 347 -46.30 -7.76 -28.33
C GLY A 347 -45.40 -6.95 -27.38
N LYS A 348 -45.23 -7.44 -26.14
CA LYS A 348 -44.32 -6.80 -25.19
C LYS A 348 -42.87 -6.85 -25.74
N PRO A 349 -42.08 -5.76 -25.60
CA PRO A 349 -40.66 -5.79 -25.94
C PRO A 349 -39.96 -6.96 -25.23
N THR A 350 -39.08 -7.66 -25.94
CA THR A 350 -38.31 -8.77 -25.42
C THR A 350 -36.83 -8.48 -25.67
N LEU A 351 -36.02 -8.56 -24.62
CA LEU A 351 -34.58 -8.40 -24.72
C LEU A 351 -33.99 -9.63 -25.41
N VAL A 352 -33.22 -9.42 -26.47
CA VAL A 352 -32.55 -10.47 -27.25
C VAL A 352 -31.20 -9.98 -27.76
N LEU A 353 -30.33 -10.92 -28.16
CA LEU A 353 -29.07 -10.60 -28.81
C LEU A 353 -29.31 -9.96 -30.19
N GLU A 354 -28.35 -9.16 -30.64
CA GLU A 354 -28.41 -8.49 -31.96
C GLU A 354 -28.40 -9.47 -33.14
N SER A 355 -28.00 -10.73 -32.92
CA SER A 355 -28.12 -11.81 -33.90
C SER A 355 -29.55 -12.31 -34.13
N ASP A 356 -30.52 -11.90 -33.30
CA ASP A 356 -31.93 -12.20 -33.50
C ASP A 356 -32.43 -11.54 -34.81
N LYS A 357 -33.17 -12.30 -35.62
CA LYS A 357 -33.62 -11.85 -36.94
C LYS A 357 -34.72 -10.80 -36.89
N ARG A 358 -35.35 -10.59 -35.72
CA ARG A 358 -36.42 -9.61 -35.55
C ARG A 358 -35.84 -8.19 -35.60
N PRO A 359 -36.51 -7.24 -36.29
CA PRO A 359 -36.03 -5.88 -36.35
C PRO A 359 -36.02 -5.26 -34.94
N ALA A 360 -34.96 -4.50 -34.65
CA ALA A 360 -34.89 -3.71 -33.43
C ALA A 360 -36.05 -2.73 -33.35
N ILE A 361 -36.59 -2.54 -32.16
CA ILE A 361 -37.60 -1.51 -31.91
C ILE A 361 -36.86 -0.18 -31.78
N GLU A 362 -37.06 0.73 -32.74
CA GLU A 362 -36.63 2.13 -32.57
C GLU A 362 -37.54 2.81 -31.55
N ILE A 363 -36.96 3.22 -30.43
CA ILE A 363 -37.66 4.01 -29.41
C ILE A 363 -37.41 5.49 -29.76
N ASN A 364 -38.32 6.07 -30.55
CA ASN A 364 -38.37 7.51 -30.77
C ASN A 364 -39.39 8.14 -29.80
N ASP A 365 -38.91 9.14 -29.06
CA ASP A 365 -39.57 10.01 -28.07
C ASP A 365 -39.78 9.50 -26.63
N PHE A 366 -38.98 10.06 -25.72
CA PHE A 366 -39.44 10.50 -24.40
C PHE A 366 -40.55 11.53 -24.59
N LYS A 367 -41.80 11.09 -24.68
CA LYS A 367 -42.94 11.93 -24.30
C LYS A 367 -43.36 11.53 -22.89
N ASN A 368 -43.31 12.52 -22.01
CA ASN A 368 -43.75 12.44 -20.62
C ASN A 368 -45.18 11.92 -20.53
N ASP A 369 -45.34 10.64 -20.16
CA ASP A 369 -46.58 10.14 -19.57
C ASP A 369 -46.35 9.95 -18.06
N THR A 370 -46.07 11.07 -17.39
CA THR A 370 -46.56 11.27 -16.02
C THR A 370 -47.93 11.93 -16.15
N GLU A 371 -48.99 11.15 -16.31
CA GLU A 371 -50.35 11.59 -15.98
C GLU A 371 -51.25 10.37 -15.66
N GLU A 372 -51.60 10.32 -14.38
CA GLU A 372 -52.63 9.57 -13.67
C GLU A 372 -53.74 8.85 -14.48
N LYS A 373 -53.85 7.52 -14.33
CA LYS A 373 -54.82 6.82 -13.43
C LYS A 373 -54.70 5.31 -13.48
#